data_AF-A0A949XG00-F1
#
_entry.id   AF-A0A949XG00-F1
#
_cell.length_a   1.000
_cell.length_b   1.000
_cell.length_c   1.000
_cell.angle_alpha   90.00
_cell.angle_beta   90.00
_cell.angle_gamma   90.00
#
_symmetry.space_group_name_H-M   'P 1'
#
loop_
_entity.id
_entity.type
_entity.pdbx_description
1 polymer ?
#
loop_
_entity_poly.entity_id
_entity_poly.type
_entity_poly.pdbx_seq_one_letter_code
_entity_poly.pdbx_strand_id
1 'polypeptide(L)' 'MTPTVRRILTRIRKSGLNQSELAAGSGIAQSTISRIIAMEVTPGAATADAIEKFLDQHESQFKRRLRIVEAESNGTSGR' A
#
# COMPACT_ATOMS: atom_id res chain seq x y z
N MET A 1 12.18 18.19 -0.03
CA MET A 1 11.21 17.08 -0.06
C MET A 1 10.14 17.35 0.99
N THR A 2 8.85 17.34 0.63
CA THR A 2 7.78 17.60 1.60
C THR A 2 7.59 16.40 2.54
N PRO A 3 7.15 16.61 3.80
CA PRO A 3 6.91 15.53 4.75
C PRO A 3 5.93 14.47 4.22
N THR A 4 4.91 14.90 3.47
CA THR A 4 3.88 14.04 2.87
C THR A 4 4.47 13.08 1.83
N VAL A 5 5.34 13.56 0.94
CA VAL A 5 5.98 12.69 -0.08
C VAL A 5 6.87 11.65 0.59
N ARG A 6 7.62 12.04 1.62
CA ARG A 6 8.44 11.09 2.39
C ARG A 6 7.61 9.98 3.02
N ARG A 7 6.47 10.34 3.59
CA ARG A 7 5.53 9.41 4.21
C ARG A 7 5.01 8.42 3.19
N ILE A 8 4.48 8.90 2.06
CA ILE A 8 3.92 8.04 0.99
C ILE A 8 4.97 7.07 0.46
N LEU A 9 6.17 7.55 0.13
CA LEU A 9 7.26 6.70 -0.37
C LEU A 9 7.68 5.64 0.63
N THR A 10 7.73 6.00 1.91
CA THR A 10 8.04 5.04 2.99
C THR A 10 6.97 3.96 3.07
N ARG A 11 5.68 4.33 2.96
CA ARG A 11 4.58 3.38 3.00
C ARG A 11 4.56 2.46 1.78
N ILE A 12 4.79 2.99 0.58
CA ILE A 12 4.93 2.20 -0.65
C ILE A 12 6.05 1.16 -0.49
N ARG A 13 7.21 1.55 0.01
CA ARG A 13 8.33 0.61 0.23
C ARG A 13 8.00 -0.48 1.25
N LYS A 14 7.23 -0.14 2.29
CA LYS A 14 6.82 -1.10 3.34
C LYS A 14 5.70 -2.04 2.91
N SER A 15 4.87 -1.65 1.94
CA SER A 15 3.75 -2.50 1.51
C SER A 15 4.20 -3.70 0.69
N GLY A 16 5.40 -3.65 0.09
CA GLY A 16 5.91 -4.70 -0.80
C GLY A 16 5.23 -4.72 -2.18
N LEU A 17 4.35 -3.75 -2.46
CA LEU A 17 3.63 -3.66 -3.73
C LEU A 17 4.50 -3.08 -4.84
N ASN A 18 4.37 -3.63 -6.04
CA ASN A 18 5.01 -3.10 -7.24
C ASN A 18 4.19 -1.95 -7.86
N GLN A 19 4.78 -1.27 -8.85
CA GLN A 19 4.16 -0.11 -9.50
C GLN A 19 2.81 -0.43 -10.16
N SER A 20 2.68 -1.61 -10.77
CA SER A 20 1.47 -2.04 -11.46
C SER A 20 0.33 -2.30 -10.48
N GLU A 21 0.63 -2.92 -9.34
CA GLU A 21 -0.35 -3.16 -8.26
C GLU A 21 -0.84 -1.85 -7.64
N LEU A 22 0.09 -0.91 -7.38
CA LEU A 22 -0.26 0.42 -6.90
C LEU A 22 -1.15 1.17 -7.89
N ALA A 23 -0.84 1.06 -9.20
CA ALA A 23 -1.61 1.73 -10.23
C ALA A 23 -3.04 1.16 -10.33
N ALA A 24 -3.16 -0.16 -10.36
CA ALA A 24 -4.45 -0.84 -10.39
C ALA A 24 -5.31 -0.54 -9.15
N GLY A 25 -4.69 -0.53 -7.95
CA GLY A 25 -5.39 -0.35 -6.69
C GLY A 25 -5.78 1.10 -6.37
N SER A 26 -4.95 2.07 -6.78
CA SER A 26 -5.20 3.49 -6.54
C SER A 26 -5.95 4.20 -7.67
N GLY A 27 -6.06 3.57 -8.85
CA GLY A 27 -6.61 4.19 -10.05
C GLY A 27 -5.70 5.27 -10.67
N ILE A 28 -4.47 5.41 -10.16
CA ILE A 28 -3.48 6.36 -10.67
C ILE A 28 -2.67 5.68 -11.78
N ALA A 29 -2.41 6.41 -12.87
CA ALA A 29 -1.60 5.90 -13.96
C ALA A 29 -0.21 5.43 -13.47
N GLN A 30 0.22 4.26 -13.91
CA GLN A 30 1.52 3.67 -13.51
C GLN A 30 2.70 4.61 -13.80
N SER A 31 2.67 5.35 -14.92
CA SER A 31 3.70 6.34 -15.27
C SER A 31 3.78 7.48 -14.26
N THR A 32 2.66 7.88 -13.65
CA THR A 32 2.62 8.88 -12.57
C THR A 32 3.20 8.29 -11.29
N ILE A 33 2.84 7.05 -10.94
CA ILE A 33 3.42 6.35 -9.78
C ILE A 33 4.94 6.19 -9.92
N SER A 34 5.42 5.81 -11.10
CA SER A 34 6.86 5.67 -11.38
C SER A 34 7.60 7.00 -11.13
N ARG A 35 7.08 8.11 -11.65
CA ARG A 35 7.64 9.45 -11.43
C ARG A 35 7.60 9.90 -9.97
N ILE A 36 6.55 9.55 -9.23
CA ILE A 36 6.47 9.83 -7.78
C ILE A 36 7.55 9.03 -7.04
N ILE A 37 7.70 7.74 -7.33
CA ILE A 37 8.69 6.85 -6.70
C ILE A 37 10.12 7.32 -7.01
N ALA A 38 10.37 7.74 -8.25
CA ALA A 38 11.62 8.33 -8.69
C ALA A 38 11.85 9.76 -8.15
N MET A 39 10.88 10.31 -7.41
CA MET A 39 10.90 11.68 -6.87
C MET A 39 10.98 12.78 -7.94
N GLU A 40 10.62 12.46 -9.18
CA GLU A 40 10.58 13.41 -10.30
C GLU A 40 9.36 14.33 -10.22
N VAL A 41 8.28 13.87 -9.59
CA VAL A 41 7.06 14.65 -9.38
C VAL A 41 6.57 14.56 -7.95
N THR A 42 6.10 15.68 -7.41
CA THR A 42 5.35 15.69 -6.15
C THR A 42 3.88 15.40 -6.48
N PRO A 43 3.26 14.35 -5.91
CA PRO A 43 1.84 14.10 -6.10
C PRO A 43 1.01 15.27 -5.55
N GLY A 44 -0.05 15.62 -6.28
CA GLY A 44 -1.10 16.50 -5.74
C GLY A 44 -1.88 15.82 -4.61
N ALA A 45 -2.64 16.60 -3.85
CA ALA A 45 -3.39 16.11 -2.70
C ALA A 45 -4.30 14.92 -3.02
N ALA A 46 -5.09 15.01 -4.11
CA ALA A 46 -5.98 13.92 -4.52
C ALA A 46 -5.23 12.62 -4.89
N THR A 47 -4.08 12.73 -5.54
CA THR A 47 -3.23 11.57 -5.88
C THR A 47 -2.62 10.96 -4.63
N ALA A 48 -2.14 11.78 -3.70
CA ALA A 48 -1.62 11.36 -2.42
C ALA A 48 -2.69 10.59 -1.62
N ASP A 49 -3.90 11.16 -1.50
CA ASP A 49 -5.02 10.54 -0.77
C ASP A 49 -5.45 9.21 -1.39
N ALA A 50 -5.52 9.12 -2.72
CA ALA A 50 -5.87 7.88 -3.41
C ALA A 50 -4.85 6.75 -3.13
N ILE A 51 -3.56 7.08 -3.18
CA ILE A 51 -2.49 6.13 -2.87
C ILE A 51 -2.54 5.72 -1.39
N GLU A 52 -2.68 6.67 -0.46
CA GLU A 52 -2.74 6.36 0.96
C GLU A 52 -3.94 5.50 1.33
N LYS A 53 -5.13 5.83 0.79
CA LYS A 53 -6.36 5.06 1.01
C LYS A 53 -6.21 3.61 0.52
N PHE A 54 -5.59 3.40 -0.65
CA PHE A 54 -5.33 2.06 -1.14
C PHE A 54 -4.37 1.29 -0.23
N LEU A 55 -3.29 1.93 0.24
CA LEU A 55 -2.33 1.32 1.15
C LEU A 55 -2.97 0.93 2.50
N ASP A 56 -3.85 1.78 3.05
CA ASP A 56 -4.61 1.48 4.28
C ASP A 56 -5.52 0.26 4.12
N GLN A 57 -6.21 0.17 2.98
CA GLN A 57 -7.06 -0.97 2.65
C GLN A 57 -6.25 -2.25 2.49
N HIS A 58 -5.14 -2.19 1.76
CA HIS A 58 -4.23 -3.33 1.57
C HIS A 58 -3.68 -3.85 2.90
N GLU A 59 -3.18 -2.96 3.76
CA GLU A 59 -2.66 -3.32 5.08
C GLU A 59 -3.75 -3.96 5.97
N SER A 60 -4.97 -3.42 5.92
CA SER A 60 -6.10 -3.95 6.69
C SER A 60 -6.50 -5.35 6.23
N GLN A 61 -6.53 -5.59 4.91
CA GLN A 61 -6.80 -6.91 4.33
C GLN A 61 -5.70 -7.91 4.69
N PHE A 62 -4.44 -7.50 4.61
CA PHE A 62 -3.30 -8.33 5.00
C PHE A 62 -3.38 -8.75 6.47
N LYS A 63 -3.61 -7.80 7.39
CA LYS A 63 -3.80 -8.09 8.83
C LYS A 63 -5.00 -9.00 9.09
N ARG A 64 -6.11 -8.81 8.36
CA ARG A 64 -7.28 -9.68 8.50
C ARG A 64 -6.97 -11.12 8.09
N ARG A 65 -6.25 -11.32 6.99
CA ARG A 65 -5.82 -12.65 6.53
C ARG A 65 -4.89 -13.33 7.52
N LEU A 66 -3.92 -12.59 8.09
CA LEU A 66 -3.02 -13.12 9.11
C LEU A 66 -3.79 -13.66 10.33
N ARG A 67 -4.76 -12.89 10.86
CA ARG A 67 -5.56 -13.34 12.02
C ARG A 67 -6.36 -14.61 11.74
N ILE A 68 -6.88 -14.77 10.52
CA ILE A 68 -7.63 -15.99 10.14
C ILE A 68 -6.69 -17.20 10.16
N VAL A 69 -5.49 -17.07 9.56
CA VAL A 69 -4.49 -18.14 9.55
C VAL A 69 -4.04 -18.52 10.96
N GLU A 70 -3.84 -17.54 11.85
CA GLU A 70 -3.49 -17.79 13.26
C GLU A 70 -4.61 -18.52 14.02
N ALA A 71 -5.87 -18.16 13.76
CA ALA A 71 -7.02 -18.81 14.38
C ALA A 71 -7.20 -20.27 13.91
N GLU A 72 -6.99 -20.54 12.62
CA GLU A 72 -7.07 -21.90 12.04
C GLU A 72 -5.93 -22.80 12.55
N SER A 73 -4.73 -22.25 12.71
CA SER A 73 -3.55 -22.98 13.21
C SER A 73 -3.68 -23.35 14.70
N ASN A 74 -4.35 -22.52 15.50
CA ASN A 74 -4.56 -22.80 16.93
C ASN A 74 -5.76 -23.72 17.21
N GLY A 75 -6.67 -23.90 16.25
CA GLY A 75 -7.86 -24.76 16.39
C GLY A 75 -7.65 -26.24 16.05
N THR A 76 -6.50 -26.62 15.50
CA THR A 76 -6.23 -27.98 14.98
C THR A 76 -5.39 -28.87 15.91
N SER A 77 -4.91 -28.36 17.05
CA SER A 77 -4.09 -29.13 18.01
C SER A 77 -4.91 -29.77 19.15
N GLY A 78 -6.06 -30.37 18.85
CA GLY A 78 -6.94 -30.92 19.87
C GLY A 78 -7.95 -31.94 19.37
N ARG A 79 -7.48 -33.01 18.72
CA ARG A 79 -8.23 -34.27 18.60
C ARG A 79 -7.27 -35.44 18.59
#